data_AF-A0A7J7PD60-F1
#
_entry.id   AF-A0A7J7PD60-F1
#
_cell.length_a   1.000
_cell.length_b   1.000
_cell.length_c   1.000
_cell.angle_alpha   90.00
_cell.angle_beta   90.00
_cell.angle_gamma   90.00
#
_symmetry.space_group_name_H-M   'P 1'
#
loop_
_entity.id
_entity.type
_entity.pdbx_description
1 polymer ?
#
loop_
_entity_poly.entity_id
_entity_poly.type
_entity_poly.pdbx_seq_one_letter_code
_entity_poly.pdbx_strand_id
1 'polypeptide(L)' 'IIGATAHYATSELDAGPIIEQDITRITHRDSVQAMVRKGRDLERLVLARAVRWHVNDRVLVTPTGRTVVFQD' A
#
# COMPACT_ATOMS: atom_id res chain seq x y z
N ILE A 1 7.02 -14.31 0.29
CA ILE A 1 6.34 -13.18 -0.38
C ILE A 1 6.79 -11.90 0.30
N ILE A 2 6.71 -10.74 -0.37
CA ILE A 2 6.86 -9.42 0.25
C ILE A 2 5.65 -8.57 -0.14
N GLY A 3 5.30 -7.61 0.71
CA GLY A 3 4.13 -6.75 0.52
C GLY A 3 4.49 -5.27 0.65
N ALA A 4 3.60 -4.42 0.16
CA ALA A 4 3.61 -2.99 0.44
C ALA A 4 2.20 -2.54 0.84
N THR A 5 2.13 -1.52 1.69
CA THR A 5 0.89 -0.96 2.20
C THR A 5 0.94 0.56 2.05
N ALA A 6 -0.09 1.15 1.46
CA ALA A 6 -0.31 2.60 1.51
C ALA A 6 -1.42 2.90 2.52
N HIS A 7 -1.19 3.85 3.41
CA HIS A 7 -2.13 4.29 4.43
C HIS A 7 -1.98 5.79 4.67
N TYR A 8 -3.00 6.42 5.26
CA TYR A 8 -2.86 7.81 5.72
C TYR A 8 -1.90 7.90 6.91
N ALA A 9 -1.22 9.02 7.05
CA ALA A 9 -0.37 9.27 8.22
C ALA A 9 -1.24 9.64 9.43
N THR A 10 -0.88 9.11 10.60
CA THR A 10 -1.44 9.49 11.90
C THR A 10 -0.30 9.76 12.88
N SER A 11 -0.61 10.12 14.12
CA SER A 11 0.41 10.28 15.17
C SER A 11 1.06 8.96 15.60
N GLU A 12 0.44 7.83 15.29
CA GLU A 12 0.98 6.51 15.57
C GLU A 12 1.73 6.01 14.33
N LEU A 13 3.02 5.69 14.51
CA LEU A 13 3.90 5.30 13.42
C LEU A 13 3.36 4.06 12.69
N ASP A 14 3.17 4.19 11.37
CA ASP A 14 2.72 3.12 10.47
C ASP A 14 1.37 2.47 10.84
N ALA A 15 0.51 3.17 11.59
CA ALA A 15 -0.76 2.63 12.10
C ALA A 15 -2.00 3.38 11.58
N GLY A 16 -1.88 4.09 10.46
CA GLY A 16 -3.01 4.82 9.90
C GLY A 16 -3.99 3.97 9.08
N PRO A 17 -5.15 4.54 8.72
CA PRO A 17 -6.14 3.86 7.88
C PRO A 17 -5.55 3.42 6.53
N ILE A 18 -5.55 2.11 6.28
CA ILE A 18 -5.03 1.49 5.05
C ILE A 18 -5.90 1.87 3.86
N ILE A 19 -5.28 2.27 2.75
CA ILE A 19 -5.94 2.57 1.46
C ILE A 19 -5.76 1.40 0.49
N GLU A 20 -4.56 0.83 0.42
CA GLU A 20 -4.22 -0.19 -0.57
C GLU A 20 -3.11 -1.11 -0.08
N GLN A 21 -3.20 -2.39 -0.46
CA GLN A 21 -2.19 -3.40 -0.18
C GLN A 21 -2.03 -4.34 -1.36
N ASP A 22 -0.79 -4.75 -1.61
CA ASP A 22 -0.50 -5.77 -2.61
C ASP A 22 0.75 -6.55 -2.23
N ILE A 23 0.96 -7.67 -2.91
CA ILE A 23 2.06 -8.60 -2.68
C ILE A 23 2.78 -8.94 -3.97
N THR A 24 4.05 -9.31 -3.84
CA THR A 24 4.79 -9.97 -4.92
C THR A 24 5.50 -11.22 -4.43
N ARG A 25 5.71 -12.16 -5.37
CA ARG A 25 6.32 -13.46 -5.07
C ARG A 25 7.83 -13.34 -4.96
N ILE A 26 8.34 -13.93 -3.87
CA ILE A 26 9.76 -14.16 -3.61
C ILE A 26 10.02 -15.66 -3.59
N THR A 27 11.19 -16.06 -4.03
CA THR A 27 11.70 -17.43 -4.05
C THR A 27 13.02 -17.52 -3.29
N HIS A 28 13.46 -18.73 -2.96
CA HIS A 28 14.77 -18.97 -2.32
C HIS A 28 15.98 -18.50 -3.16
N ARG A 29 15.78 -18.17 -4.45
CA ARG A 29 16.82 -17.69 -5.36
C ARG A 29 16.97 -16.17 -5.35
N ASP A 30 16.05 -15.46 -4.72
CA ASP A 30 16.09 -14.00 -4.67
C ASP A 30 17.13 -13.53 -3.64
N SER A 31 18.15 -12.83 -4.12
CA SER A 31 19.10 -12.15 -3.24
C SER A 31 18.44 -10.95 -2.54
N VAL A 32 19.08 -10.42 -1.49
CA VAL A 32 18.62 -9.20 -0.80
C VAL A 32 18.43 -8.04 -1.79
N GLN A 33 19.37 -7.85 -2.73
CA GLN A 33 19.25 -6.80 -3.75
C GLN A 33 18.07 -7.03 -4.70
N ALA A 34 17.76 -8.29 -5.03
CA ALA A 34 16.60 -8.63 -5.84
C ALA A 34 15.29 -8.32 -5.09
N MET A 35 15.22 -8.67 -3.79
CA MET A 35 14.07 -8.36 -2.94
C MET A 35 13.86 -6.86 -2.78
N VAL A 36 14.91 -6.06 -2.56
CA VAL A 36 14.82 -4.59 -2.50
C VAL A 36 14.28 -4.01 -3.80
N ARG A 37 14.73 -4.53 -4.95
CA ARG A 37 14.27 -4.06 -6.26
C ARG A 37 12.77 -4.35 -6.44
N LYS A 38 12.35 -5.59 -6.18
CA LYS A 38 10.95 -6.02 -6.22
C LYS A 38 10.07 -5.22 -5.23
N GLY A 39 10.59 -4.95 -4.03
CA GLY A 39 9.91 -4.15 -3.01
C GLY A 39 9.66 -2.73 -3.47
N ARG A 40 10.68 -2.04 -4.01
CA ARG A 40 10.54 -0.67 -4.54
C ARG A 40 9.53 -0.59 -5.69
N ASP A 41 9.48 -1.59 -6.55
CA ASP A 41 8.51 -1.62 -7.64
C ASP A 41 7.08 -1.81 -7.12
N LEU A 42 6.90 -2.68 -6.11
CA LEU A 42 5.63 -2.89 -5.44
C LEU A 42 5.17 -1.65 -4.66
N GLU A 43 6.06 -1.00 -3.91
CA GLU A 43 5.81 0.24 -3.17
C GLU A 43 5.31 1.35 -4.11
N ARG A 44 5.99 1.55 -5.26
CA ARG A 44 5.57 2.55 -6.26
C ARG A 44 4.17 2.27 -6.78
N LEU A 45 3.86 1.01 -7.07
CA LEU A 45 2.57 0.63 -7.65
C LEU A 45 1.44 0.79 -6.62
N VAL A 46 1.63 0.29 -5.39
CA VAL A 46 0.67 0.44 -4.29
C VAL A 46 0.41 1.92 -3.99
N LEU A 47 1.47 2.73 -3.88
CA LEU A 47 1.33 4.16 -3.65
C LEU A 47 0.64 4.88 -4.81
N ALA A 48 1.01 4.59 -6.07
CA ALA A 48 0.41 5.24 -7.22
C ALA A 48 -1.09 4.98 -7.32
N ARG A 49 -1.53 3.74 -7.03
CA ARG A 49 -2.95 3.44 -6.98
C ARG A 49 -3.63 4.14 -5.79
N ALA A 50 -3.02 4.12 -4.59
CA ALA A 50 -3.50 4.83 -3.40
C ALA A 50 -3.79 6.31 -3.68
N VAL A 51 -2.82 6.99 -4.29
CA VAL A 51 -2.94 8.38 -4.73
C VAL A 51 -4.06 8.52 -5.75
N ARG A 52 -4.14 7.62 -6.75
CA ARG A 52 -5.22 7.65 -7.76
C ARG A 52 -6.60 7.58 -7.13
N TRP A 53 -6.86 6.68 -6.17
CA TRP A 53 -8.17 6.64 -5.50
C TRP A 53 -8.41 7.91 -4.68
N HIS A 54 -7.40 8.40 -3.96
CA HIS A 54 -7.52 9.63 -3.16
C HIS A 54 -7.89 10.84 -4.02
N VAL A 55 -7.18 11.09 -5.13
CA VAL A 55 -7.42 12.28 -5.97
C VAL A 55 -8.69 12.20 -6.83
N ASN A 56 -9.34 11.04 -6.88
CA ASN A 56 -10.63 10.86 -7.56
C ASN A 56 -11.80 10.76 -6.56
N ASP A 57 -11.61 11.21 -5.31
CA ASP A 57 -12.61 11.19 -4.24
C ASP A 57 -13.19 9.78 -3.95
N ARG A 58 -12.36 8.74 -4.11
CA ARG A 58 -12.77 7.34 -3.94
C ARG A 58 -12.42 6.74 -2.58
N VAL A 59 -11.91 7.52 -1.64
CA VAL A 59 -11.47 7.02 -0.32
C VAL A 59 -12.22 7.74 0.79
N LEU A 60 -13.01 7.00 1.55
CA LEU A 60 -13.69 7.49 2.75
C LEU A 60 -13.08 6.87 4.01
N VAL A 61 -12.59 7.69 4.94
CA VAL A 61 -12.11 7.23 6.26
C VAL A 61 -13.30 7.10 7.21
N THR A 62 -13.47 5.93 7.82
CA THR A 62 -14.54 5.66 8.80
C THR A 62 -14.15 6.18 10.19
N PRO A 63 -15.12 6.42 11.09
CA PRO A 63 -14.83 6.80 12.49
C PRO A 63 -13.99 5.76 13.26
N THR A 64 -14.00 4.51 12.80
CA THR A 64 -13.21 3.42 13.40
C THR A 64 -11.76 3.36 12.90
N GLY A 65 -11.32 4.31 12.06
CA GLY A 65 -9.96 4.36 11.52
C GLY A 65 -9.71 3.37 10.37
N ARG A 66 -10.76 2.90 9.69
CA ARG A 66 -10.66 2.09 8.46
C ARG A 66 -10.96 2.95 7.24
N THR A 67 -10.73 2.43 6.04
CA THR A 67 -11.17 3.10 4.81
C THR A 67 -12.20 2.26 4.06
N VAL A 68 -13.08 2.95 3.35
CA VAL A 68 -13.91 2.40 2.26
C VAL A 68 -13.34 2.96 0.96
N VAL A 69 -12.97 2.08 0.03
CA VAL A 69 -12.43 2.45 -1.29
C VAL A 69 -13.43 2.04 -2.37
N PHE A 70 -13.93 3.02 -3.15
CA PHE A 70 -14.90 2.79 -4.22
C PHE A 70 -14.18 2.42 -5.53
N GLN A 71 -14.20 1.14 -5.92
CA GLN A 71 -13.41 0.58 -7.03
C GLN A 71 -14.23 0.35 -8.31
N ASP A 72 -15.07 1.28 -8.73
CA ASP A 72 -15.84 1.17 -10.00
C ASP A 72 -15.68 2.38 -10.91
#